data_AF-A0A7X7DTS4-F1
#
_entry.id   AF-A0A7X7DTS4-F1
#
_cell.length_a   1.000
_cell.length_b   1.000
_cell.length_c   1.000
_cell.angle_alpha   90.00
_cell.angle_beta   90.00
_cell.angle_gamma   90.00
#
_symmetry.space_group_name_H-M   'P 1'
#
loop_
_entity.id
_entity.type
_entity.pdbx_description
1 polymer ?
#
loop_
_entity_poly.entity_id
_entity_poly.type
_entity_poly.pdbx_seq_one_letter_code
_entity_poly.pdbx_strand_id
1 'polypeptide(L)'
;MRDGKLLLRITLVLVLCLLARQSSAYVKILTAPGHPVSLIVEHDEGRIRKAFFRSPEGVRPLEHIEQHLLLSDSLTFLCADDDILDDLVWKIDLLQPKTEKMLSLWITSVTEASTAWLALAPAGAGFWESLPRAPLPREDVFLYIAPHLPAYQELGQRSGPEILTFIYTMLLTKNGPKLAAVPEIYRQFLPLTALVCRAQENKDLKAAYTALHQDFERMGQGGMPSREAIDNFLWKRILTVRWKR
;
A
#
# COMPACT_ATOMS: atom_id res chain seq x y z
N MET A 1 -2.70 -37.18 -52.77
CA MET A 1 -2.20 -35.79 -52.96
C MET A 1 -3.15 -34.68 -52.50
N ARG A 2 -4.37 -34.98 -52.01
CA ARG A 2 -5.37 -33.99 -51.57
C ARG A 2 -5.23 -33.61 -50.09
N ASP A 3 -4.76 -34.54 -49.25
CA ASP A 3 -4.74 -34.39 -47.78
C ASP A 3 -3.59 -33.52 -47.26
N GLY A 4 -2.42 -33.55 -47.91
CA GLY A 4 -1.26 -32.75 -47.50
C GLY A 4 -1.48 -31.23 -47.63
N LYS A 5 -2.30 -30.80 -48.61
CA LYS A 5 -2.66 -29.38 -48.78
C LYS A 5 -3.69 -28.93 -47.75
N LEU A 6 -4.53 -29.83 -47.26
CA LEU A 6 -5.51 -29.55 -46.21
C LEU A 6 -4.81 -29.39 -44.85
N LEU A 7 -3.89 -30.31 -44.52
CA LEU A 7 -3.07 -30.20 -43.30
C LEU A 7 -2.27 -28.90 -43.28
N LEU A 8 -1.59 -28.55 -44.38
CA LEU A 8 -0.81 -27.32 -44.47
C LEU A 8 -1.65 -26.07 -44.22
N ARG A 9 -2.88 -26.03 -44.75
CA ARG A 9 -3.82 -24.91 -44.56
C ARG A 9 -4.31 -24.83 -43.11
N ILE A 10 -4.59 -25.97 -42.48
CA ILE A 10 -5.01 -26.02 -41.07
C ILE A 10 -3.86 -25.53 -40.18
N THR A 11 -2.63 -26.01 -40.39
CA THR A 11 -1.46 -25.57 -39.62
C THR A 11 -1.18 -24.09 -39.82
N LEU A 12 -1.28 -23.59 -41.06
CA LEU A 12 -1.08 -22.17 -41.36
C LEU A 12 -2.14 -21.28 -40.71
N VAL A 13 -3.41 -21.68 -40.73
CA VAL A 13 -4.50 -20.97 -40.04
C VAL A 13 -4.31 -21.02 -38.54
N LEU A 14 -3.89 -22.16 -37.97
CA LEU A 14 -3.63 -22.28 -36.54
C LEU A 14 -2.46 -21.36 -36.11
N VAL A 15 -1.38 -21.33 -36.88
CA VAL A 15 -0.23 -20.44 -36.66
C VAL A 15 -0.63 -18.97 -36.83
N LEU A 16 -1.44 -18.63 -37.84
CA LEU A 16 -1.97 -17.28 -38.02
C LEU A 16 -2.92 -16.88 -36.88
N CYS A 17 -3.76 -17.78 -36.37
CA CYS A 17 -4.63 -17.51 -35.22
C CYS A 17 -3.82 -17.37 -33.92
N LEU A 18 -2.75 -18.13 -33.75
CA LEU A 18 -1.81 -18.01 -32.62
C LEU A 18 -1.02 -16.69 -32.70
N LEU A 19 -0.62 -16.25 -33.89
CA LEU A 19 0.05 -14.97 -34.13
C LEU A 19 -0.92 -13.78 -34.08
N ALA A 20 -2.21 -13.99 -34.41
CA ALA A 20 -3.28 -13.01 -34.36
C ALA A 20 -3.92 -12.86 -32.98
N ARG A 21 -3.37 -13.52 -31.93
CA ARG A 21 -3.48 -13.01 -30.56
C ARG A 21 -2.73 -11.68 -30.50
N GLN A 22 -3.34 -10.64 -31.08
CA GLN A 22 -3.00 -9.27 -30.78
C GLN A 22 -3.19 -9.12 -29.27
N SER A 23 -2.08 -8.92 -28.56
CA SER A 23 -2.08 -8.37 -27.21
C SER A 23 -2.99 -7.15 -27.23
N SER A 24 -4.17 -7.27 -26.61
CA SER A 24 -5.08 -6.15 -26.44
C SER A 24 -4.55 -5.36 -25.25
N ALA A 25 -3.73 -4.35 -25.54
CA ALA A 25 -3.28 -3.42 -24.52
C ALA A 25 -4.48 -2.58 -24.06
N TYR A 26 -4.81 -2.64 -22.77
CA TYR A 26 -5.94 -1.92 -22.20
C TYR A 26 -5.42 -0.77 -21.32
N VAL A 27 -5.89 0.45 -21.56
CA VAL A 27 -5.52 1.60 -20.72
C VAL A 27 -6.58 1.80 -19.65
N LYS A 28 -6.16 1.78 -18.38
CA LYS A 28 -7.00 2.14 -17.23
C LYS A 28 -6.51 3.48 -16.68
N ILE A 29 -7.45 4.41 -16.48
CA ILE A 29 -7.20 5.69 -15.83
C ILE A 29 -7.95 5.67 -14.51
N LEU A 30 -7.21 5.80 -13.41
CA LEU A 30 -7.77 5.96 -12.08
C LEU A 30 -7.64 7.43 -11.67
N THR A 31 -8.70 7.99 -11.11
CA THR A 31 -8.77 9.41 -10.73
C THR A 31 -9.19 9.55 -9.27
N ALA A 32 -8.58 10.50 -8.56
CA ALA A 32 -9.03 10.90 -7.22
C ALA A 32 -10.06 12.04 -7.35
N PRO A 33 -11.33 11.85 -6.93
CA PRO A 33 -12.33 12.92 -6.95
C PRO A 33 -11.84 14.16 -6.20
N GLY A 34 -12.10 15.36 -6.74
CA GLY A 34 -11.69 16.61 -6.10
C GLY A 34 -10.21 16.98 -6.24
N HIS A 35 -9.35 16.06 -6.70
CA HIS A 35 -7.91 16.32 -6.84
C HIS A 35 -7.43 16.27 -8.30
N PRO A 36 -6.49 17.14 -8.70
CA PRO A 36 -6.03 17.22 -10.08
C PRO A 36 -4.96 16.16 -10.41
N VAL A 37 -5.09 14.96 -9.86
CA VAL A 37 -4.11 13.87 -10.02
C VAL A 37 -4.77 12.60 -10.52
N SER A 38 -4.06 11.85 -11.36
CA SER A 38 -4.53 10.56 -11.86
C SER A 38 -3.39 9.58 -12.09
N LEU A 39 -3.71 8.29 -11.97
CA LEU A 39 -2.83 7.19 -12.30
C LEU A 39 -3.29 6.57 -13.61
N ILE A 40 -2.42 6.58 -14.61
CA ILE A 40 -2.66 5.99 -15.93
C ILE A 40 -1.82 4.74 -16.05
N VAL A 41 -2.44 3.60 -16.33
CA VAL A 41 -1.75 2.32 -16.49
C VAL A 41 -2.15 1.67 -17.81
N GLU A 42 -1.14 1.24 -18.57
CA GLU A 42 -1.30 0.39 -19.75
C GLU A 42 -1.14 -1.05 -19.30
N HIS A 43 -2.16 -1.88 -19.49
CA HIS A 43 -2.17 -3.29 -19.14
C HIS A 43 -1.91 -4.16 -20.36
N ASP A 44 -1.16 -5.24 -20.16
CA ASP A 44 -1.02 -6.35 -21.08
C ASP A 44 -1.07 -7.66 -20.28
N GLU A 45 -1.93 -8.60 -20.69
CA GLU A 45 -2.18 -9.86 -19.98
C GLU A 45 -2.40 -9.69 -18.46
N GLY A 46 -3.14 -8.63 -18.07
CA GLY A 46 -3.44 -8.30 -16.68
C GLY A 46 -2.32 -7.58 -15.91
N ARG A 47 -1.11 -7.48 -16.48
CA ARG A 47 0.06 -6.84 -15.88
C ARG A 47 0.18 -5.40 -16.33
N ILE A 48 0.66 -4.53 -15.45
CA ILE A 48 1.00 -3.15 -15.80
C ILE A 48 2.25 -3.19 -16.67
N ARG A 49 2.11 -2.88 -17.96
CA ARG A 49 3.23 -2.76 -18.89
C ARG A 49 3.91 -1.40 -18.76
N LYS A 50 3.11 -0.34 -18.65
CA LYS A 50 3.57 1.04 -18.40
C LYS A 50 2.67 1.71 -17.39
N ALA A 51 3.25 2.57 -16.56
CA ALA A 51 2.50 3.38 -15.61
C ALA A 51 2.94 4.84 -15.65
N PHE A 52 1.98 5.73 -15.45
CA PHE A 52 2.22 7.17 -15.43
C PHE A 52 1.39 7.85 -14.34
N PHE A 53 2.01 8.76 -13.62
CA PHE A 53 1.33 9.71 -12.76
C PHE A 53 1.09 11.01 -13.53
N ARG A 54 -0.16 11.45 -13.58
CA ARG A 54 -0.55 12.74 -14.16
C ARG A 54 -0.91 13.71 -13.05
N SER A 55 -0.43 14.94 -13.21
CA SER A 55 -0.70 16.11 -12.37
C SER A 55 -0.81 17.36 -13.25
N PRO A 56 -1.08 18.56 -12.71
CA PRO A 56 -1.06 19.79 -13.50
C PRO A 56 0.30 20.13 -14.12
N GLU A 57 1.41 19.71 -13.50
CA GLU A 57 2.77 19.84 -14.08
C GLU A 57 3.02 18.91 -15.28
N GLY A 58 2.07 18.03 -15.58
CA GLY A 58 2.17 17.06 -16.67
C GLY A 58 2.27 15.62 -16.18
N VAL A 59 2.86 14.78 -17.03
CA VAL A 59 2.87 13.32 -16.88
C VAL A 59 4.28 12.84 -16.54
N ARG A 60 4.39 11.99 -15.51
CA ARG A 60 5.65 11.38 -15.07
C ARG A 60 5.55 9.85 -15.13
N PRO A 61 6.54 9.12 -15.67
CA PRO A 61 6.54 7.67 -15.63
C PRO A 61 6.65 7.15 -14.19
N LEU A 62 6.05 5.98 -13.94
CA LEU A 62 6.07 5.27 -12.66
C LEU A 62 6.55 3.82 -12.84
N GLU A 63 7.81 3.68 -13.26
CA GLU A 63 8.44 2.38 -13.56
C GLU A 63 8.39 1.40 -12.37
N HIS A 64 8.38 1.92 -11.14
CA HIS A 64 8.39 1.12 -9.92
C HIS A 64 7.19 0.17 -9.75
N ILE A 65 6.07 0.46 -10.42
CA ILE A 65 4.84 -0.37 -10.34
C ILE A 65 4.59 -1.18 -11.61
N GLU A 66 5.47 -1.08 -12.61
CA GLU A 66 5.40 -1.93 -13.79
C GLU A 66 5.62 -3.41 -13.42
N GLN A 67 5.13 -4.30 -14.27
CA GLN A 67 5.11 -5.76 -14.09
C GLN A 67 4.25 -6.28 -12.92
N HIS A 68 3.61 -5.40 -12.15
CA HIS A 68 2.67 -5.76 -11.11
C HIS A 68 1.26 -5.93 -11.67
N LEU A 69 0.41 -6.66 -10.94
CA LEU A 69 -1.03 -6.69 -11.13
C LEU A 69 -1.67 -5.63 -10.24
N LEU A 70 -2.64 -4.88 -10.76
CA LEU A 70 -3.44 -3.93 -9.99
C LEU A 70 -4.60 -4.69 -9.33
N LEU A 71 -4.65 -4.72 -8.00
CA LEU A 71 -5.65 -5.47 -7.25
C LEU A 71 -6.86 -4.61 -6.88
N SER A 72 -6.61 -3.49 -6.21
CA SER A 72 -7.62 -2.61 -5.68
C SER A 72 -7.07 -1.20 -5.48
N ASP A 73 -7.98 -0.25 -5.29
CA ASP A 73 -7.65 1.08 -4.80
C ASP A 73 -8.66 1.53 -3.75
N SER A 74 -8.22 2.40 -2.85
CA SER A 74 -9.04 2.94 -1.77
C SER A 74 -8.67 4.39 -1.48
N LEU A 75 -9.68 5.22 -1.30
CA LEU A 75 -9.55 6.65 -1.04
C LEU A 75 -9.95 6.94 0.40
N THR A 76 -9.17 7.78 1.05
CA THR A 76 -9.48 8.37 2.36
C THR A 76 -9.25 9.87 2.23
N PHE A 77 -10.24 10.63 2.69
CA PHE A 77 -10.22 12.09 2.71
C PHE A 77 -9.94 12.55 4.14
N LEU A 78 -9.02 13.49 4.28
CA LEU A 78 -8.50 13.99 5.55
C LEU A 78 -8.56 15.52 5.57
N CYS A 79 -8.36 16.12 6.74
CA CYS A 79 -8.24 17.57 6.93
C CYS A 79 -6.89 17.85 7.61
N ALA A 80 -5.82 17.99 6.83
CA ALA A 80 -4.46 18.21 7.32
C ALA A 80 -3.99 19.67 7.20
N ASP A 81 -4.76 20.51 6.50
CA ASP A 81 -4.61 21.95 6.50
C ASP A 81 -5.90 22.67 6.95
N ASP A 82 -5.87 24.00 6.92
CA ASP A 82 -6.97 24.84 7.41
C ASP A 82 -7.95 25.22 6.29
N ASP A 83 -7.82 24.64 5.09
CA ASP A 83 -8.72 24.91 3.97
C ASP A 83 -9.97 24.02 4.01
N ILE A 84 -10.97 24.37 3.20
CA ILE A 84 -12.28 23.68 3.21
C ILE A 84 -12.30 22.44 2.31
N LEU A 85 -11.19 22.16 1.61
CA LEU A 85 -11.08 21.08 0.66
C LEU A 85 -10.47 19.87 1.36
N ASP A 86 -11.05 18.71 1.14
CA ASP A 86 -10.49 17.46 1.64
C ASP A 86 -9.08 17.22 1.06
N ASP A 87 -8.17 16.79 1.92
CA ASP A 87 -6.85 16.29 1.57
C ASP A 87 -6.89 14.82 1.17
N LEU A 88 -6.02 14.43 0.25
CA LEU A 88 -6.01 13.10 -0.35
C LEU A 88 -5.10 12.14 0.40
N VAL A 89 -5.62 10.97 0.74
CA VAL A 89 -4.86 9.74 0.96
C VAL A 89 -5.42 8.64 0.07
N TRP A 90 -4.67 8.30 -0.98
CA TRP A 90 -5.07 7.30 -1.97
C TRP A 90 -4.10 6.13 -1.97
N LYS A 91 -4.61 4.94 -1.69
CA LYS A 91 -3.83 3.71 -1.61
C LYS A 91 -4.24 2.78 -2.76
N ILE A 92 -3.26 2.33 -3.54
CA ILE A 92 -3.42 1.35 -4.62
C ILE A 92 -2.63 0.09 -4.28
N ASP A 93 -3.29 -1.05 -4.19
CA ASP A 93 -2.66 -2.33 -3.87
C ASP A 93 -2.27 -3.10 -5.14
N LEU A 94 -1.04 -3.61 -5.12
CA LEU A 94 -0.35 -4.20 -6.25
C LEU A 94 0.20 -5.58 -5.86
N LEU A 95 0.14 -6.55 -6.76
CA LEU A 95 0.75 -7.87 -6.59
C LEU A 95 1.93 -8.04 -7.54
N GLN A 96 3.08 -8.52 -7.04
CA GLN A 96 4.18 -8.97 -7.87
C GLN A 96 4.00 -10.46 -8.21
N PRO A 97 3.46 -10.81 -9.39
CA PRO A 97 3.06 -12.19 -9.72
C PRO A 97 4.20 -13.21 -9.72
N LYS A 98 5.47 -12.80 -9.85
CA LYS A 98 6.61 -13.74 -9.79
C LYS A 98 6.95 -14.17 -8.36
N THR A 99 6.66 -13.33 -7.38
CA THR A 99 7.09 -13.53 -5.99
C THR A 99 5.92 -13.57 -5.01
N GLU A 100 4.71 -13.30 -5.50
CA GLU A 100 3.47 -13.12 -4.74
C GLU A 100 3.55 -12.05 -3.64
N LYS A 101 4.61 -11.24 -3.63
CA LYS A 101 4.75 -10.09 -2.73
C LYS A 101 3.77 -8.99 -3.10
N MET A 102 3.09 -8.46 -2.09
CA MET A 102 2.20 -7.33 -2.24
C MET A 102 2.91 -6.01 -1.91
N LEU A 103 2.51 -4.96 -2.61
CA LEU A 103 3.02 -3.61 -2.45
C LEU A 103 1.84 -2.65 -2.52
N SER A 104 1.89 -1.57 -1.75
CA SER A 104 0.95 -0.46 -1.91
C SER A 104 1.66 0.75 -2.47
N LEU A 105 1.12 1.33 -3.54
CA LEU A 105 1.41 2.70 -3.95
C LEU A 105 0.50 3.63 -3.17
N TRP A 106 1.10 4.55 -2.43
CA TRP A 106 0.42 5.59 -1.69
C TRP A 106 0.61 6.92 -2.39
N ILE A 107 -0.50 7.58 -2.72
CA ILE A 107 -0.55 8.91 -3.32
C ILE A 107 -1.25 9.80 -2.31
N THR A 108 -0.54 10.79 -1.80
CA THR A 108 -1.08 11.74 -0.83
C THR A 108 -0.99 13.15 -1.39
N SER A 109 -1.94 14.00 -1.09
CA SER A 109 -1.94 15.40 -1.56
C SER A 109 -2.53 16.29 -0.49
N VAL A 110 -1.87 17.41 -0.25
CA VAL A 110 -2.42 18.49 0.57
C VAL A 110 -2.86 19.62 -0.34
N THR A 111 -4.11 20.05 -0.24
CA THR A 111 -4.76 20.99 -1.16
C THR A 111 -4.05 22.34 -1.14
N GLU A 112 -3.77 22.90 0.05
CA GLU A 112 -3.07 24.19 0.23
C GLU A 112 -1.65 24.16 -0.37
N ALA A 113 -0.95 23.04 -0.19
CA ALA A 113 0.41 22.87 -0.68
C ALA A 113 0.50 22.66 -2.20
N SER A 114 -0.61 22.30 -2.86
CA SER A 114 -0.65 21.93 -4.29
C SER A 114 0.48 20.99 -4.68
N THR A 115 0.66 19.99 -3.82
CA THR A 115 1.75 19.03 -3.91
C THR A 115 1.19 17.64 -3.66
N ALA A 116 1.61 16.68 -4.50
CA ALA A 116 1.37 15.27 -4.29
C ALA A 116 2.68 14.54 -3.98
N TRP A 117 2.63 13.64 -3.00
CA TRP A 117 3.73 12.75 -2.64
C TRP A 117 3.33 11.32 -2.91
N LEU A 118 4.22 10.59 -3.60
CA LEU A 118 4.04 9.18 -3.90
C LEU A 118 5.07 8.37 -3.13
N ALA A 119 4.61 7.29 -2.53
CA ALA A 119 5.46 6.36 -1.81
C ALA A 119 5.04 4.92 -2.06
N LEU A 120 6.00 4.01 -1.90
CA LEU A 120 5.79 2.59 -1.94
C LEU A 120 6.05 2.01 -0.57
N ALA A 121 5.20 1.10 -0.13
CA ALA A 121 5.40 0.35 1.09
C ALA A 121 4.97 -1.11 0.88
N PRO A 122 5.68 -2.09 1.47
CA PRO A 122 5.22 -3.47 1.50
C PRO A 122 3.79 -3.56 2.06
N ALA A 123 3.01 -4.46 1.48
CA ALA A 123 1.64 -4.72 1.86
C ALA A 123 1.41 -6.22 2.03
N GLY A 124 0.28 -6.60 2.61
CA GLY A 124 -0.08 -7.99 2.85
C GLY A 124 -1.23 -8.06 3.83
N ALA A 125 -1.88 -9.22 3.85
CA ALA A 125 -2.92 -9.50 4.83
C ALA A 125 -2.31 -9.62 6.23
N GLY A 126 -2.94 -9.00 7.21
CA GLY A 126 -2.63 -9.16 8.62
C GLY A 126 -3.83 -9.68 9.41
N PHE A 127 -3.62 -9.85 10.71
CA PHE A 127 -4.71 -10.19 11.63
C PHE A 127 -5.68 -9.02 11.84
N TRP A 128 -5.26 -7.79 11.56
CA TRP A 128 -6.05 -6.58 11.78
C TRP A 128 -7.35 -6.53 10.97
N GLU A 129 -7.38 -7.17 9.81
CA GLU A 129 -8.53 -7.27 8.92
C GLU A 129 -9.66 -8.12 9.51
N SER A 130 -9.35 -8.98 10.48
CA SER A 130 -10.33 -9.77 11.22
C SER A 130 -10.88 -9.05 12.45
N LEU A 131 -10.31 -7.90 12.81
CA LEU A 131 -10.67 -7.15 14.01
C LEU A 131 -11.60 -5.96 13.69
N PRO A 132 -12.48 -5.57 14.63
CA PRO A 132 -13.26 -4.35 14.50
C PRO A 132 -12.35 -3.13 14.32
N ARG A 133 -12.65 -2.28 13.33
CA ARG A 133 -11.88 -1.05 13.11
C ARG A 133 -12.16 -0.05 14.23
N ALA A 134 -11.10 0.45 14.86
CA ALA A 134 -11.19 1.60 15.74
C ALA A 134 -11.34 2.89 14.91
N PRO A 135 -12.21 3.82 15.30
CA PRO A 135 -12.31 5.11 14.64
C PRO A 135 -11.01 5.91 14.85
N LEU A 136 -10.54 6.58 13.79
CA LEU A 136 -9.38 7.47 13.92
C LEU A 136 -9.83 8.76 14.63
N PRO A 137 -9.17 9.14 15.74
CA PRO A 137 -9.56 10.30 16.56
C PRO A 137 -9.08 11.63 15.97
N ARG A 138 -8.36 11.61 14.84
CA ARG A 138 -7.73 12.78 14.23
C ARG A 138 -7.96 12.80 12.73
N GLU A 139 -8.30 13.96 12.21
CA GLU A 139 -8.62 14.18 10.79
C GLU A 139 -7.37 14.34 9.91
N ASP A 140 -6.18 14.47 10.50
CA ASP A 140 -4.89 14.60 9.79
C ASP A 140 -4.05 13.30 9.80
N VAL A 141 -4.61 12.20 10.33
CA VAL A 141 -3.90 10.92 10.51
C VAL A 141 -4.50 9.83 9.64
N PHE A 142 -3.64 9.03 9.03
CA PHE A 142 -3.98 7.73 8.46
C PHE A 142 -3.03 6.64 8.97
N LEU A 143 -3.39 5.38 8.76
CA LEU A 143 -2.63 4.23 9.24
C LEU A 143 -1.88 3.53 8.11
N TYR A 144 -0.63 3.19 8.37
CA TYR A 144 0.11 2.19 7.62
C TYR A 144 0.26 0.93 8.46
N ILE A 145 -0.33 -0.19 8.02
CA ILE A 145 -0.16 -1.49 8.65
C ILE A 145 0.97 -2.21 7.94
N ALA A 146 2.06 -2.51 8.65
CA ALA A 146 3.13 -3.28 8.06
C ALA A 146 2.70 -4.74 7.85
N PRO A 147 3.13 -5.40 6.76
CA PRO A 147 2.78 -6.79 6.50
C PRO A 147 3.58 -7.78 7.35
N HIS A 148 4.57 -7.29 8.09
CA HIS A 148 5.45 -8.11 8.91
C HIS A 148 5.42 -7.62 10.37
N LEU A 149 5.45 -8.57 11.29
CA LEU A 149 5.78 -8.31 12.68
C LEU A 149 7.27 -7.90 12.73
N PRO A 150 7.61 -6.82 13.45
CA PRO A 150 9.02 -6.47 13.66
C PRO A 150 9.80 -7.66 14.21
N ALA A 151 11.07 -7.76 13.84
CA ALA A 151 11.95 -8.86 14.21
C ALA A 151 12.41 -8.77 15.68
N TYR A 152 11.43 -8.71 16.60
CA TYR A 152 11.67 -8.64 18.03
C TYR A 152 12.43 -9.88 18.51
N GLN A 153 13.39 -9.66 19.41
CA GLN A 153 14.15 -10.73 20.07
C GLN A 153 14.86 -11.68 19.08
N GLU A 154 15.26 -11.16 17.91
CA GLU A 154 15.89 -11.94 16.84
C GLU A 154 15.02 -13.10 16.31
N LEU A 155 13.73 -13.08 16.63
CA LEU A 155 12.77 -13.96 15.99
C LEU A 155 12.68 -13.52 14.53
N GLY A 156 12.92 -14.45 13.61
CA GLY A 156 12.84 -14.20 12.18
C GLY A 156 11.51 -13.54 11.77
N GLN A 157 11.52 -12.90 10.61
CA GLN A 157 10.37 -12.14 10.12
C GLN A 157 9.11 -13.01 10.00
N ARG A 158 8.00 -12.57 10.62
CA ARG A 158 6.70 -13.27 10.57
C ARG A 158 5.66 -12.41 9.87
N SER A 159 4.79 -13.03 9.08
CA SER A 159 3.71 -12.38 8.34
C SER A 159 2.58 -13.36 8.04
N GLY A 160 1.44 -12.82 7.61
CA GLY A 160 0.28 -13.59 7.19
C GLY A 160 -0.98 -13.21 7.97
N PRO A 161 -2.14 -13.74 7.57
CA PRO A 161 -3.45 -13.33 8.09
C PRO A 161 -3.65 -13.66 9.58
N GLU A 162 -2.85 -14.56 10.15
CA GLU A 162 -2.91 -14.93 11.57
C GLU A 162 -1.89 -14.17 12.43
N ILE A 163 -1.06 -13.33 11.82
CA ILE A 163 -0.01 -12.59 12.50
C ILE A 163 -0.48 -11.17 12.79
N LEU A 164 -0.46 -10.79 14.06
CA LEU A 164 -0.65 -9.41 14.48
C LEU A 164 0.64 -8.63 14.18
N THR A 165 0.54 -7.56 13.39
CA THR A 165 1.70 -6.78 12.94
C THR A 165 1.69 -5.36 13.49
N PHE A 166 2.73 -4.59 13.21
CA PHE A 166 2.83 -3.21 13.68
C PHE A 166 1.94 -2.25 12.87
N ILE A 167 1.29 -1.30 13.57
CA ILE A 167 0.54 -0.19 12.96
C ILE A 167 1.32 1.10 13.18
N TYR A 168 1.65 1.77 12.08
CA TYR A 168 2.25 3.10 12.08
C TYR A 168 1.18 4.16 11.86
N THR A 169 1.16 5.17 12.72
CA THR A 169 0.38 6.39 12.49
C THR A 169 1.16 7.35 11.61
N MET A 170 0.55 7.76 10.50
CA MET A 170 1.10 8.68 9.52
C MET A 170 0.33 9.99 9.60
N LEU A 171 1.02 11.08 9.94
CA LEU A 171 0.48 12.43 9.81
C LEU A 171 0.61 12.89 8.38
N LEU A 172 -0.50 13.32 7.78
CA LEU A 172 -0.44 14.13 6.57
C LEU A 172 -0.07 15.56 6.96
N THR A 173 0.88 16.17 6.26
CA THR A 173 1.32 17.55 6.53
C THR A 173 1.54 18.29 5.22
N LYS A 174 1.63 19.62 5.26
CA LYS A 174 1.96 20.45 4.09
C LYS A 174 3.28 20.07 3.40
N ASN A 175 4.18 19.35 4.09
CA ASN A 175 5.45 18.84 3.55
C ASN A 175 5.41 17.35 3.15
N GLY A 176 4.24 16.73 3.24
CA GLY A 176 3.96 15.35 2.91
C GLY A 176 3.78 14.46 4.14
N PRO A 177 3.53 13.16 3.93
CA PRO A 177 3.32 12.21 5.00
C PRO A 177 4.55 12.05 5.89
N LYS A 178 4.32 12.00 7.20
CA LYS A 178 5.36 11.82 8.21
C LYS A 178 4.94 10.78 9.24
N LEU A 179 5.86 9.87 9.57
CA LEU A 179 5.69 9.00 10.72
C LEU A 179 5.66 9.83 12.01
N ALA A 180 4.63 9.63 12.82
CA ALA A 180 4.50 10.29 14.12
C ALA A 180 3.79 9.38 15.10
N ALA A 181 4.19 9.40 16.38
CA ALA A 181 3.45 8.71 17.42
C ALA A 181 2.22 9.54 17.82
N VAL A 182 1.02 8.99 17.64
CA VAL A 182 -0.24 9.61 18.07
C VAL A 182 -0.79 8.83 19.27
N PRO A 183 -0.55 9.29 20.52
CA PRO A 183 -0.79 8.49 21.72
C PRO A 183 -2.23 7.99 21.87
N GLU A 184 -3.22 8.79 21.45
CA GLU A 184 -4.64 8.44 21.52
C GLU A 184 -4.94 7.19 20.69
N ILE A 185 -4.34 7.07 19.51
CA ILE A 185 -4.55 5.93 18.61
C ILE A 185 -3.92 4.67 19.19
N TYR A 186 -2.69 4.76 19.69
CA TYR A 186 -2.02 3.60 20.29
C TYR A 186 -2.75 3.10 21.54
N ARG A 187 -3.30 4.00 22.36
CA ARG A 187 -4.14 3.63 23.50
C ARG A 187 -5.40 2.86 23.09
N GLN A 188 -6.00 3.15 21.93
CA GLN A 188 -7.15 2.38 21.42
C GLN A 188 -6.78 0.94 21.04
N PHE A 189 -5.55 0.70 20.60
CA PHE A 189 -5.09 -0.63 20.23
C PHE A 189 -4.62 -1.49 21.41
N LEU A 190 -4.30 -0.89 22.57
CA LEU A 190 -3.80 -1.61 23.74
C LEU A 190 -4.68 -2.78 24.21
N PRO A 191 -6.03 -2.65 24.31
CA PRO A 191 -6.86 -3.77 24.73
C PRO A 191 -6.77 -4.96 23.77
N LEU A 192 -6.68 -4.69 22.46
CA LEU A 192 -6.58 -5.71 21.42
C LEU A 192 -5.24 -6.42 21.47
N THR A 193 -4.13 -5.67 21.55
CA THR A 193 -2.79 -6.27 21.62
C THR A 193 -2.60 -7.07 22.91
N ALA A 194 -3.15 -6.60 24.05
CA ALA A 194 -3.17 -7.35 25.31
C ALA A 194 -4.02 -8.63 25.26
N LEU A 195 -5.14 -8.61 24.52
CA LEU A 195 -5.98 -9.80 24.33
C LEU A 195 -5.25 -10.87 23.50
N VAL A 196 -4.70 -10.47 22.35
CA VAL A 196 -3.95 -11.38 21.46
C VAL A 196 -2.73 -11.97 22.19
N CYS A 197 -2.00 -11.14 22.94
CA CYS A 197 -0.87 -11.61 23.74
C CYS A 197 -1.27 -12.64 24.82
N ARG A 198 -2.43 -12.45 25.47
CA ARG A 198 -2.93 -13.38 26.50
C ARG A 198 -3.41 -14.71 25.91
N ALA A 199 -4.05 -14.66 24.75
CA ALA A 199 -4.56 -15.84 24.06
C ALA A 199 -3.44 -16.71 23.45
N GLN A 200 -2.22 -16.18 23.32
CA GLN A 200 -1.16 -16.88 22.59
C GLN A 200 -0.48 -17.98 23.42
N GLU A 201 -0.49 -19.21 22.87
CA GLU A 201 0.11 -20.39 23.49
C GLU A 201 1.58 -20.62 23.08
N ASN A 202 1.93 -20.31 21.83
CA ASN A 202 3.31 -20.43 21.35
C ASN A 202 4.21 -19.40 22.06
N LYS A 203 5.21 -19.87 22.81
CA LYS A 203 6.08 -19.03 23.65
C LYS A 203 6.81 -17.94 22.86
N ASP A 204 7.36 -18.26 21.71
CA ASP A 204 8.13 -17.31 20.90
C ASP A 204 7.21 -16.20 20.37
N LEU A 205 6.06 -16.57 19.83
CA LEU A 205 5.10 -15.60 19.30
C LEU A 205 4.48 -14.77 20.42
N LYS A 206 4.26 -15.37 21.60
CA LYS A 206 3.82 -14.64 22.80
C LYS A 206 4.85 -13.60 23.22
N ALA A 207 6.13 -13.93 23.19
CA ALA A 207 7.20 -12.99 23.51
C ALA A 207 7.26 -11.84 22.49
N ALA A 208 7.12 -12.14 21.19
CA ALA A 208 7.05 -11.12 20.14
C ALA A 208 5.82 -10.21 20.27
N TYR A 209 4.64 -10.76 20.60
CA TYR A 209 3.44 -9.97 20.87
C TYR A 209 3.52 -9.17 22.17
N THR A 210 4.27 -9.66 23.17
CA THR A 210 4.57 -8.89 24.38
C THR A 210 5.40 -7.65 24.02
N ALA A 211 6.44 -7.82 23.19
CA ALA A 211 7.26 -6.69 22.71
C ALA A 211 6.42 -5.71 21.86
N LEU A 212 5.58 -6.22 20.96
CA LEU A 212 4.64 -5.39 20.20
C LEU A 212 3.69 -4.59 21.11
N HIS A 213 3.14 -5.23 22.14
CA HIS A 213 2.28 -4.57 23.12
C HIS A 213 3.04 -3.47 23.87
N GLN A 214 4.26 -3.75 24.33
CA GLN A 214 5.12 -2.76 25.00
C GLN A 214 5.43 -1.55 24.12
N ASP A 215 5.63 -1.74 22.81
CA ASP A 215 5.79 -0.63 21.87
C ASP A 215 4.53 0.22 21.81
N PHE A 216 3.36 -0.40 21.74
CA PHE A 216 2.08 0.32 21.73
C PHE A 216 1.85 1.04 23.06
N GLU A 217 2.26 0.47 24.20
CA GLU A 217 2.19 1.12 25.50
C GLU A 217 3.08 2.36 25.54
N ARG A 218 4.35 2.23 25.12
CA ARG A 218 5.29 3.36 25.05
C ARG A 218 4.78 4.47 24.14
N MET A 219 4.31 4.13 22.95
CA MET A 219 3.75 5.13 22.03
C MET A 219 2.45 5.75 22.54
N GLY A 220 1.61 4.96 23.25
CA GLY A 220 0.42 5.44 23.94
C GLY A 220 0.70 6.42 25.09
N GLN A 221 1.95 6.47 25.57
CA GLN A 221 2.46 7.44 26.54
C GLN A 221 3.23 8.61 25.88
N GLY A 222 3.29 8.67 24.55
CA GLY A 222 4.05 9.69 23.80
C GLY A 222 5.53 9.35 23.59
N GLY A 223 5.96 8.14 23.94
CA GLY A 223 7.30 7.65 23.67
C GLY A 223 7.52 7.20 22.23
N MET A 224 8.79 6.92 21.90
CA MET A 224 9.17 6.31 20.63
C MET A 224 9.07 4.78 20.68
N PRO A 225 8.78 4.11 19.55
CA PRO A 225 8.77 2.65 19.47
C PRO A 225 10.18 2.07 19.61
N SER A 226 10.31 0.74 19.57
CA SER A 226 11.62 0.09 19.59
C SER A 226 12.39 0.35 18.30
N ARG A 227 13.69 0.03 18.31
CA ARG A 227 14.51 0.07 17.11
C ARG A 227 14.00 -0.93 16.07
N GLU A 228 13.63 -2.14 16.48
CA GLU A 228 13.10 -3.19 15.62
C GLU A 228 11.83 -2.72 14.89
N ALA A 229 10.94 -2.00 15.59
CA ALA A 229 9.78 -1.38 14.95
C ALA A 229 10.18 -0.28 13.96
N ILE A 230 11.14 0.59 14.30
CA ILE A 230 11.64 1.60 13.35
C ILE A 230 12.25 0.96 12.11
N ASP A 231 13.07 -0.08 12.29
CA ASP A 231 13.74 -0.81 11.20
C ASP A 231 12.71 -1.58 10.32
N ASN A 232 11.54 -1.92 10.86
CA ASN A 232 10.43 -2.53 10.13
C ASN A 232 9.57 -1.52 9.34
N PHE A 233 9.80 -0.21 9.47
CA PHE A 233 9.08 0.81 8.73
C PHE A 233 9.66 0.98 7.31
N LEU A 234 9.07 0.27 6.34
CA LEU A 234 9.59 0.19 4.96
C LEU A 234 8.86 1.10 3.97
N TRP A 235 8.43 2.28 4.42
CA TRP A 235 7.75 3.26 3.59
C TRP A 235 8.76 4.15 2.84
N LYS A 236 8.78 4.05 1.51
CA LYS A 236 9.76 4.73 0.65
C LYS A 236 9.09 5.72 -0.29
N ARG A 237 9.36 7.02 -0.11
CA ARG A 237 8.97 8.06 -1.06
C ARG A 237 9.69 7.86 -2.40
N ILE A 238 8.94 7.88 -3.49
CA ILE A 238 9.44 7.67 -4.86
C ILE A 238 9.28 8.90 -5.77
N LEU A 239 8.30 9.76 -5.50
CA LEU A 239 8.06 10.95 -6.29
C LEU A 239 7.43 12.06 -5.42
N THR A 240 7.74 13.31 -5.76
CA THR A 240 7.05 14.48 -5.24
C THR A 240 6.79 15.40 -6.42
N VAL A 241 5.54 15.83 -6.59
CA VAL A 241 5.15 16.72 -7.67
C VAL A 241 4.42 17.90 -7.07
N ARG A 242 4.88 19.11 -7.40
CA ARG A 242 4.30 20.36 -6.92
C ARG A 242 3.86 21.18 -8.12
N TRP A 243 2.65 21.71 -8.09
CA TRP A 243 2.09 22.56 -9.14
C TRP A 243 1.70 23.93 -8.59
N LYS A 244 1.47 24.86 -9.51
CA LYS A 244 0.87 26.16 -9.19
C LYS A 244 -0.63 26.00 -9.00
N ARG A 245 -1.19 26.66 -7.98
CA ARG A 245 -2.62 26.92 -7.90
C ARG A 245 -3.04 27.87 -9.02
#